data_AF-A0A9X9PWV9-F1
#
_entry.id   AF-A0A9X9PWV9-F1
#
_cell.length_a   1.000
_cell.length_b   1.000
_cell.length_c   1.000
_cell.angle_alpha   90.00
_cell.angle_beta   90.00
_cell.angle_gamma   90.00
#
_symmetry.space_group_name_H-M   'P 1'
#
loop_
_entity.id
_entity.type
_entity.pdbx_description
1 polymer ?
#
loop_
_entity_poly.entity_id
_entity_poly.type
_entity_poly.pdbx_seq_one_letter_code
_entity_poly.pdbx_strand_id
1 'polypeptide(L)' 'MLGPDWQLDITDLVAEFMKVEEPRIAQLQGGRTLVGREPGITTVQVLSPLSDSILAEKTVIVLDDRVTI' A
#
# COMPACT_ATOMS: atom_id res chain seq x y z
N MET A 1 10.01 -17.88 -14.65
CA MET A 1 9.61 -16.49 -14.88
C MET A 1 8.10 -16.46 -14.74
N LEU A 2 7.58 -15.93 -13.63
CA LEU A 2 6.15 -16.00 -13.33
C LEU A 2 5.40 -15.03 -14.26
N GLY A 3 4.38 -15.55 -14.94
CA GLY A 3 3.61 -14.87 -15.99
C GLY A 3 2.61 -13.82 -15.48
N PRO A 4 1.69 -13.36 -16.33
CA PRO A 4 0.85 -12.17 -16.12
C PRO A 4 -0.19 -12.28 -14.99
N ASP A 5 -0.27 -13.40 -14.28
CA ASP A 5 -1.32 -13.72 -13.30
C ASP A 5 -0.87 -13.56 -11.84
N TRP A 6 0.07 -12.65 -11.54
CA TRP A 6 0.35 -12.31 -10.14
C TRP A 6 -0.74 -11.36 -9.62
N GLN A 7 -1.94 -11.90 -9.46
CA GLN A 7 -3.02 -11.20 -8.78
C GLN A 7 -2.89 -11.54 -7.30
N LEU A 8 -2.43 -10.57 -6.51
CA LEU A 8 -2.53 -10.68 -5.06
C LEU A 8 -4.02 -10.56 -4.74
N ASP A 9 -4.74 -11.68 -4.64
CA ASP A 9 -6.11 -11.70 -4.14
C ASP A 9 -6.10 -11.28 -2.67
N ILE A 10 -6.11 -9.97 -2.44
CA ILE A 10 -6.39 -9.38 -1.14
C ILE A 10 -7.85 -9.70 -0.85
N THR A 11 -8.08 -10.83 -0.18
CA THR A 11 -9.39 -11.18 0.36
C THR A 11 -9.91 -10.01 1.21
N ASP A 12 -11.22 -9.76 1.20
CA ASP A 12 -11.84 -8.67 1.97
C ASP A 12 -11.46 -8.69 3.46
N LEU A 13 -11.01 -9.84 3.97
CA LEU A 13 -10.55 -10.05 5.33
C LEU A 13 -9.37 -9.15 5.76
N VAL A 14 -8.49 -8.75 4.84
CA VAL A 14 -7.27 -7.98 5.20
C VAL A 14 -7.22 -6.57 4.61
N ALA A 15 -8.22 -6.19 3.81
CA ALA A 15 -8.30 -4.86 3.19
C ALA A 15 -8.28 -3.74 4.25
N GLU A 16 -9.01 -3.92 5.35
CA GLU A 16 -9.03 -2.93 6.45
C GLU A 16 -7.76 -2.95 7.32
N PHE A 17 -6.89 -3.94 7.14
CA PHE A 17 -5.68 -4.16 7.95
C PHE A 17 -4.40 -3.74 7.23
N MET A 18 -4.52 -2.81 6.28
CA MET A 18 -3.38 -2.20 5.60
C MET A 18 -2.95 -0.91 6.30
N LYS A 19 -1.64 -0.71 6.40
CA LYS A 19 -1.03 0.45 7.06
C LYS A 19 0.03 1.08 6.17
N VAL A 20 0.08 2.41 6.16
CA VAL A 20 1.20 3.19 5.61
C VAL A 20 2.08 3.65 6.77
N GLU A 21 3.39 3.40 6.70
CA GLU A 21 4.33 3.80 7.75
C GLU A 21 4.48 5.32 7.85
N GLU A 22 4.50 6.03 6.72
CA GLU A 22 4.60 7.50 6.67
C GLU A 22 3.40 8.14 5.98
N PRO A 23 2.31 8.44 6.73
CA PRO A 23 1.08 9.07 6.20
C PRO A 23 1.24 10.45 5.54
N ARG A 24 2.43 11.07 5.67
CA ARG A 24 2.77 12.33 5.00
C ARG A 24 3.17 12.10 3.55
N ILE A 25 3.83 10.98 3.26
CA ILE A 25 4.29 10.58 1.92
C ILE A 25 3.16 9.94 1.14
N ALA A 26 2.39 9.03 1.74
CA ALA A 26 1.22 8.41 1.11
C ALA A 26 0.12 8.09 2.14
N GLN A 27 -1.11 7.92 1.69
CA GLN A 27 -2.26 7.59 2.55
C GLN A 27 -3.17 6.56 1.90
N LEU A 28 -3.77 5.68 2.71
CA LEU A 28 -4.83 4.78 2.27
C LEU A 28 -6.20 5.46 2.37
N GLN A 29 -6.93 5.51 1.26
CA GLN A 29 -8.32 5.94 1.16
C GLN A 29 -9.25 4.74 1.05
N GLY A 30 -10.33 4.74 1.83
CA GLY A 30 -11.32 3.66 1.83
C GLY A 30 -10.74 2.27 2.14
N GLY A 31 -9.59 2.22 2.82
CA GLY A 31 -8.87 0.98 3.14
C GLY A 31 -8.25 0.24 1.96
N ARG A 32 -8.37 0.73 0.71
CA ARG A 32 -7.97 -0.05 -0.48
C ARG A 32 -7.14 0.72 -1.50
N THR A 33 -7.26 2.05 -1.53
CA THR A 33 -6.58 2.88 -2.52
C THR A 33 -5.43 3.64 -1.89
N LEU A 34 -4.21 3.42 -2.36
CA LEU A 34 -3.05 4.19 -1.93
C LEU A 34 -2.93 5.48 -2.75
N VAL A 35 -2.87 6.62 -2.07
CA VAL A 35 -2.74 7.95 -2.65
C VAL A 35 -1.43 8.58 -2.21
N GLY A 36 -0.56 8.93 -3.16
CA GLY A 36 0.65 9.71 -2.88
C GLY A 36 0.31 11.14 -2.49
N ARG A 37 1.05 11.71 -1.53
CA ARG A 37 0.82 13.04 -0.95
C ARG A 37 2.03 13.95 -1.11
N GLU A 38 3.19 13.50 -0.62
CA GLU A 38 4.44 14.24 -0.69
C GLU A 38 5.51 13.36 -1.33
N PRO A 39 6.45 13.94 -2.12
CA PRO A 39 7.56 13.18 -2.67
C PRO A 39 8.38 12.51 -1.56
N GLY A 40 8.68 11.22 -1.73
CA GLY A 40 9.39 10.45 -0.71
C GLY A 40 9.25 8.95 -0.90
N ILE A 41 9.79 8.19 0.05
CA ILE A 41 9.74 6.73 0.07
C ILE A 41 9.02 6.32 1.35
N THR A 42 8.05 5.42 1.25
CA THR A 42 7.37 4.84 2.42
C THR A 42 7.06 3.37 2.20
N THR A 43 6.65 2.68 3.25
CA THR A 43 6.24 1.27 3.18
C THR A 43 4.75 1.16 3.43
N VAL A 44 4.10 0.28 2.65
CA VAL A 44 2.76 -0.20 2.93
C VAL A 44 2.86 -1.63 3.44
N GLN A 45 2.23 -1.90 4.56
CA GLN A 45 2.19 -3.22 5.20
C GLN A 45 0.76 -3.74 5.23
N VAL A 46 0.61 -5.05 5.05
CA VAL A 46 -0.63 -5.79 5.31
C VAL A 46 -0.44 -6.53 6.62
N LEU A 47 -1.30 -6.26 7.58
CA LEU A 47 -1.27 -6.88 8.91
C LEU A 47 -2.24 -8.05 8.96
N SER A 48 -1.89 -9.05 9.77
CA SER A 48 -2.81 -10.13 10.10
C SER A 48 -3.94 -9.59 10.99
N PRO A 49 -5.21 -9.90 10.68
CA PRO A 49 -6.32 -9.53 11.54
C PRO A 49 -6.40 -10.42 12.80
N LEU A 50 -5.68 -11.54 12.81
CA LEU A 50 -5.72 -12.55 13.88
C LEU A 50 -4.45 -12.53 14.75
N SER A 51 -3.43 -11.77 14.37
CA SER A 51 -2.15 -11.72 15.08
C SER A 51 -1.40 -10.40 14.81
N ASP A 52 -0.39 -10.07 15.62
CA ASP A 52 0.46 -8.89 15.41
C ASP A 52 1.53 -9.11 14.31
N SER A 53 1.23 -9.92 13.30
CA SER A 53 2.17 -10.30 12.25
C SER A 53 1.98 -9.49 10.97
N ILE A 54 3.09 -9.18 10.29
CA ILE A 54 3.07 -8.62 8.93
C ILE A 54 2.91 -9.78 7.94
N LEU A 55 1.85 -9.73 7.14
CA LEU A 55 1.57 -10.73 6.09
C LEU A 55 2.29 -10.38 4.78
N ALA A 56 2.40 -9.09 4.49
CA ALA A 56 3.11 -8.58 3.31
C ALA A 56 3.59 -7.15 3.55
N GLU A 57 4.64 -6.77 2.83
CA GLU A 57 5.15 -5.41 2.80
C GLU A 57 5.52 -5.00 1.37
N LYS A 58 5.38 -3.71 1.08
CA LYS A 58 5.76 -3.13 -0.20
C LYS A 58 6.29 -1.72 -0.01
N THR A 59 7.51 -1.48 -0.49
CA THR A 59 8.06 -0.12 -0.60
C THR A 59 7.40 0.61 -1.76
N VAL A 60 7.01 1.86 -1.50
CA VAL A 60 6.37 2.79 -2.44
C VAL A 60 7.19 4.06 -2.51
N ILE A 61 7.39 4.55 -3.73
CA ILE A 61 8.09 5.80 -4.01
C ILE A 61 7.06 6.76 -4.60
N VAL A 62 6.84 7.89 -3.95
CA VAL A 62 6.01 8.98 -4.45
C VAL A 62 6.94 9.99 -5.09
N LEU A 63 6.69 10.26 -6.37
CA LEU A 63 7.44 11.24 -7.16
C LEU A 63 6.64 12.53 -7.26
N ASP A 64 7.33 13.66 -7.49
CA ASP A 64 6.71 14.99 -7.66
C ASP A 64 6.11 15.20 -9.05
N ASP A 65 5.71 14.11 -9.73
CA ASP A 65 5.19 14.19 -11.10
C ASP A 65 3.80 14.84 -11.08
N ARG A 66 3.79 16.17 -11.02
CA ARG A 66 2.64 17.00 -11.36
C ARG A 66 2.37 16.81 -12.84
N VAL A 67 1.36 16.00 -13.17
CA VAL A 67 0.77 16.03 -14.51
C VAL A 67 -0.05 17.31 -14.61
N THR A 68 0.56 18.36 -15.12
CA THR A 68 -0.16 19.53 -15.65
C THR A 68 -0.82 19.12 -16.97
N ILE A 69 -2.14 19.30 -17.06
CA ILE A 69 -2.96 19.10 -18.27
C ILE A 69 -2.76 20.28 -19.21
#